data_AF-A0A5N8XC82-F1
#
_entry.id   AF-A0A5N8XC82-F1
#
_cell.length_a   1.000
_cell.length_b   1.000
_cell.length_c   1.000
_cell.angle_alpha   90.00
_cell.angle_beta   90.00
_cell.angle_gamma   90.00
#
_symmetry.space_group_name_H-M   'P 1'
#
loop_
_entity.id
_entity.type
_entity.pdbx_description
1 polymer ?
#
loop_
_entity_poly.entity_id
_entity_poly.type
_entity_poly.pdbx_seq_one_letter_code
_entity_poly.pdbx_strand_id
1 'polypeptide(L)' 'MHRLAPILVAVGALALAGCAQDFDPGPKGEVTEKIKDGKKFYLVVDPTKAGKEKKFRVSKYDYHDCNRGSKYPKCVDD' A
#
# COMPACT_ATOMS: atom_id res chain seq x y z
N MET A 1 45.35 1.60 39.98
CA MET A 1 43.95 1.24 40.29
C MET A 1 43.16 2.55 40.20
N HIS A 2 42.47 2.91 39.13
CA HIS A 2 41.13 2.49 38.67
C HIS A 2 40.99 3.04 37.22
N ARG A 3 40.95 2.28 36.13
CA ARG A 3 39.85 1.47 35.54
C ARG A 3 38.53 2.24 35.24
N LEU A 4 38.21 2.25 33.92
CA LEU A 4 36.89 2.27 33.25
C LEU A 4 36.33 3.67 32.87
N ALA A 5 36.50 4.14 31.62
CA ALA A 5 35.81 3.79 30.37
C ALA A 5 34.63 4.75 30.09
N PRO A 6 34.66 5.57 29.01
CA PRO A 6 33.48 6.31 28.59
C PRO A 6 32.51 5.32 27.94
N ILE A 7 31.39 5.06 28.60
CA ILE A 7 30.28 4.32 28.03
C ILE A 7 29.72 5.20 26.91
N LEU A 8 30.02 4.84 25.66
CA LEU A 8 29.35 5.39 24.48
C LEU A 8 27.85 5.10 24.60
N VAL A 9 27.07 6.15 24.82
CA VAL A 9 25.61 6.10 24.65
C VAL A 9 25.34 6.03 23.16
N ALA A 10 25.31 4.82 22.60
CA ALA A 10 24.76 4.58 21.28
C ALA A 10 23.24 4.74 21.38
N VAL A 11 22.77 5.97 21.18
CA VAL A 11 21.35 6.28 21.05
C VAL A 11 20.87 5.51 19.82
N GLY A 12 20.14 4.43 20.05
CA GLY A 12 19.55 3.62 18.99
C GLY A 12 18.59 4.49 18.18
N ALA A 13 19.01 4.89 16.99
CA ALA A 13 18.09 5.36 15.98
C ALA A 13 17.27 4.14 15.52
N LEU A 14 16.14 3.88 16.19
CA LEU A 14 15.09 3.07 15.60
C LEU A 14 14.66 3.81 14.33
N ALA A 15 15.17 3.34 13.19
CA ALA A 15 14.69 3.76 11.90
C ALA A 15 13.17 3.51 11.89
N LEU A 16 12.40 4.59 11.92
CA LEU A 16 10.98 4.61 11.58
C LEU A 16 10.86 4.25 10.09
N ALA A 17 11.14 3.01 9.72
CA ALA A 17 10.70 2.43 8.46
C ALA A 17 9.19 2.16 8.59
N GLY A 18 8.42 3.22 8.79
CA GLY A 18 6.99 3.23 8.99
C GLY A 18 6.34 4.45 8.32
N CYS A 19 7.00 5.07 7.35
CA CYS A 19 6.53 6.28 6.70
C CYS A 19 6.12 5.94 5.27
N ALA A 20 4.80 5.87 5.06
CA ALA A 20 4.10 5.57 3.80
C ALA A 20 4.43 4.21 3.17
N GLN A 21 3.49 3.26 3.23
CA GLN A 21 3.52 2.16 2.28
C GLN A 21 3.18 2.76 0.92
N ASP A 22 4.20 3.03 0.10
CA ASP A 22 4.00 3.38 -1.31
C ASP A 22 3.34 2.18 -2.00
N PHE A 23 2.09 2.36 -2.38
CA PHE A 23 1.36 1.40 -3.20
C PHE A 23 1.57 1.78 -4.66
N ASP A 24 1.86 0.78 -5.50
CA ASP A 24 1.89 1.01 -6.94
C ASP A 24 0.54 1.61 -7.37
N PRO A 25 0.55 2.63 -8.24
CA PRO A 25 -0.66 3.35 -8.62
C PRO A 25 -1.66 2.50 -9.40
N GLY A 26 -1.37 1.23 -9.71
CA GLY A 26 -2.26 0.30 -10.43
C GLY A 26 -2.48 0.67 -11.91
N PRO A 27 -3.00 -0.25 -12.74
CA PRO A 27 -3.38 0.08 -14.11
C PRO A 27 -4.70 0.85 -14.15
N LYS A 28 -4.87 1.73 -15.15
CA LYS A 28 -6.18 2.35 -15.44
C LYS A 28 -7.16 1.28 -15.93
N GLY A 29 -8.41 1.34 -15.50
CA GLY A 29 -9.43 0.38 -15.92
C GLY A 29 -10.70 0.41 -15.06
N GLU A 30 -11.45 -0.68 -15.10
CA GLU A 30 -12.64 -0.87 -14.25
C GLU A 30 -12.31 -1.82 -13.10
N VAL A 31 -12.69 -1.46 -11.87
CA VAL A 31 -12.51 -2.33 -10.70
C VAL A 31 -13.48 -3.50 -10.81
N THR A 32 -12.96 -4.71 -10.97
CA THR A 32 -13.78 -5.92 -11.11
C THR A 32 -13.97 -6.67 -9.80
N GLU A 33 -13.00 -6.57 -8.89
CA GLU A 33 -13.03 -7.23 -7.58
C GLU A 33 -12.27 -6.43 -6.50
N LYS A 34 -12.66 -6.67 -5.26
CA LYS A 34 -12.05 -6.11 -4.04
C LYS A 34 -11.69 -7.24 -3.11
N ILE A 35 -10.41 -7.43 -2.82
CA ILE A 35 -9.94 -8.54 -1.97
C ILE A 35 -9.31 -7.98 -0.68
N LYS A 36 -9.73 -8.51 0.46
CA LYS A 36 -9.12 -8.25 1.76
C LYS A 36 -8.43 -9.52 2.25
N ASP A 37 -7.13 -9.43 2.48
CA ASP A 37 -6.30 -10.53 3.00
C ASP A 37 -5.64 -10.08 4.30
N GLY A 38 -6.26 -10.45 5.43
CA GLY A 38 -5.89 -9.98 6.75
C GLY A 38 -5.94 -8.45 6.87
N LYS A 39 -4.76 -7.83 7.04
CA LYS A 39 -4.59 -6.36 7.12
C LYS A 39 -4.28 -5.71 5.77
N LYS A 40 -4.20 -6.48 4.68
CA LYS A 40 -3.86 -6.01 3.34
C LYS A 40 -5.12 -5.85 2.49
N PHE A 41 -5.14 -4.81 1.67
CA PHE A 41 -6.23 -4.48 0.77
C PHE A 41 -5.76 -4.53 -0.67
N TYR A 42 -6.57 -5.08 -1.55
CA TYR A 42 -6.27 -5.25 -2.97
C TYR A 42 -7.47 -4.88 -3.82
N LEU A 43 -7.18 -4.26 -4.97
CA LEU A 43 -8.13 -4.10 -6.07
C LEU A 43 -7.71 -5.02 -7.20
N VAL A 44 -8.70 -5.53 -7.92
CA VAL A 44 -8.53 -6.19 -9.21
C VAL A 44 -9.13 -5.25 -10.25
N VAL A 45 -8.34 -4.90 -11.25
CA VAL A 45 -8.74 -3.98 -12.32
C VAL A 45 -8.60 -4.67 -13.67
N ASP A 46 -9.63 -4.56 -14.51
CA ASP A 46 -9.55 -4.92 -15.93
C ASP A 46 -9.23 -3.66 -16.76
N PRO A 47 -8.03 -3.56 -17.37
CA PRO A 47 -7.62 -2.40 -18.15
C PRO A 47 -8.23 -2.35 -19.56
N THR A 48 -8.64 -3.48 -20.13
CA THR A 48 -9.04 -3.56 -21.55
C THR A 48 -10.33 -4.32 -21.81
N LYS A 49 -11.08 -4.70 -20.77
CA LYS A 49 -12.27 -5.58 -20.86
C LYS A 49 -12.00 -6.89 -21.61
N ALA A 50 -10.72 -7.24 -21.79
CA ALA A 50 -10.24 -8.39 -22.52
C ALA A 50 -9.80 -9.52 -21.58
N GLY A 51 -10.14 -9.41 -20.29
CA GLY A 51 -9.93 -10.47 -19.30
C GLY A 51 -8.50 -10.55 -18.73
N LYS A 52 -7.63 -9.57 -18.98
CA LYS A 52 -6.32 -9.47 -18.31
C LYS A 52 -6.44 -8.63 -17.05
N GLU A 53 -7.19 -9.17 -16.09
CA GLU A 53 -7.33 -8.57 -14.78
C GLU A 53 -5.98 -8.49 -14.05
N LYS A 54 -5.73 -7.35 -13.39
CA LYS A 54 -4.53 -7.13 -12.60
C LYS A 54 -4.90 -6.86 -11.15
N LYS A 55 -4.44 -7.73 -10.27
CA LYS A 55 -4.50 -7.54 -8.81
C LYS A 55 -3.29 -6.73 -8.34
N PHE A 56 -3.53 -5.68 -7.57
CA PHE A 56 -2.48 -4.88 -6.94
C PHE A 56 -2.91 -4.43 -5.55
N ARG A 57 -1.91 -4.16 -4.70
CA ARG A 57 -2.15 -3.76 -3.30
C ARG A 57 -2.44 -2.27 -3.26
N VAL A 58 -3.40 -1.87 -2.43
CA VAL A 58 -3.81 -0.48 -2.26
C VAL A 58 -3.89 -0.10 -0.78
N SER A 59 -4.06 1.19 -0.51
CA SER A 59 -4.32 1.68 0.83
C SER A 59 -5.71 1.22 1.32
N LYS A 60 -5.95 1.33 2.63
CA LYS A 60 -7.30 1.10 3.19
C LYS A 60 -8.31 2.11 2.60
N TYR A 61 -7.90 3.35 2.38
CA TYR A 61 -8.77 4.43 1.89
C TYR A 61 -9.19 4.15 0.45
N ASP A 62 -8.22 3.95 -0.44
CA ASP A 62 -8.43 3.57 -1.85
C ASP A 62 -9.34 2.33 -1.99
N TYR A 63 -9.15 1.33 -1.11
CA TYR A 63 -10.00 0.16 -1.09
C TYR A 63 -11.44 0.49 -0.72
N HIS A 64 -11.70 1.43 0.19
CA HIS A 64 -13.05 1.81 0.56
C HIS A 64 -13.69 2.76 -0.46
N ASP A 65 -12.91 3.65 -1.08
CA ASP A 65 -13.37 4.65 -2.03
C ASP A 65 -13.68 4.01 -3.41
N CYS A 66 -12.88 3.03 -3.83
CA CYS A 66 -13.12 2.31 -5.08
C CYS A 66 -14.06 1.12 -4.89
N ASN A 67 -15.22 1.18 -5.55
CA ASN A 67 -16.20 0.08 -5.59
C ASN A 67 -16.13 -0.71 -6.90
N ARG A 68 -16.64 -1.95 -6.90
CA ARG A 68 -16.77 -2.75 -8.12
C ARG A 68 -17.57 -1.97 -9.19
N GLY A 69 -17.07 -1.93 -10.42
CA GLY A 69 -17.59 -1.14 -11.52
C GLY A 69 -17.05 0.30 -11.59
N SER A 70 -16.30 0.76 -10.59
CA SER A 70 -15.71 2.10 -10.60
C SER A 70 -14.55 2.18 -11.57
N LYS A 71 -14.35 3.37 -12.16
CA LYS A 71 -13.18 3.65 -12.98
C LYS A 71 -11.99 3.96 -12.07
N TYR A 72 -10.91 3.21 -12.23
CA TYR A 72 -9.65 3.41 -11.52
C TYR A 72 -8.63 4.08 -12.47
N PRO A 73 -7.77 5.01 -12.01
CA PRO A 73 -7.64 5.53 -10.64
C PRO A 73 -8.64 6.65 -10.27
N LYS A 74 -9.60 7.00 -11.13
CA LYS A 74 -10.54 8.11 -10.85
C LYS A 74 -11.30 7.99 -9.52
N CYS A 75 -11.55 6.79 -9.02
CA CYS A 75 -12.19 6.57 -7.73
C CYS A 75 -11.30 6.84 -6.51
N VAL A 76 -10.00 7.12 -6.70
CA VAL A 76 -9.07 7.56 -5.65
C VAL A 76 -8.60 9.02 -5.81
N ASP A 77 -8.81 9.63 -6.97
CA ASP A 77 -8.38 10.99 -7.32
C ASP A 77 -9.47 12.07 -7.03
N ASP A 78 -10.31 11.91 -5.99
CA ASP A 78 -11.40 12.86 -5.65
C ASP A 78 -10.87 14.21 -5.11
#